data_AF-A0A183DXN9-F1
#
_entry.id   AF-A0A183DXN9-F1
#
_cell.length_a   1.000
_cell.length_b   1.000
_cell.length_c   1.000
_cell.angle_alpha   90.00
_cell.angle_beta   90.00
_cell.angle_gamma   90.00
#
_symmetry.space_group_name_H-M   'P 1'
#
loop_
_entity.id
_entity.type
_entity.pdbx_description
1 polymer ?
#
loop_
_entity_poly.entity_id
_entity_poly.type
_entity_poly.pdbx_seq_one_letter_code
_entity_poly.pdbx_strand_id
1 'polypeptide(L)'
;LASQAWAYFYCPAGGHTVAVGCANAQQCSPYTASPVACINNACCIAKSLPTQPLIQQTPLICYNGGVGLIAGCTTSHQCLPFTTEPVACLNGICCTVIV
;
A
#
# COMPACT_ATOMS: atom_id res chain seq x y z
N LEU A 1 11.47 1.36 -42.54
CA LEU A 1 12.56 1.43 -41.54
C LEU A 1 11.94 1.15 -40.17
N ALA A 2 11.97 -0.11 -39.73
CA ALA A 2 11.45 -0.51 -38.42
C ALA A 2 12.59 -0.39 -37.40
N SER A 3 12.74 0.80 -36.81
CA SER A 3 13.67 1.01 -35.70
C SER A 3 13.05 0.38 -34.45
N GLN A 4 13.44 -0.87 -34.20
CA GLN A 4 13.28 -1.57 -32.93
C GLN A 4 14.04 -0.77 -31.86
N ALA A 5 13.40 0.24 -31.29
CA ALA A 5 13.80 0.79 -30.02
C ALA A 5 13.47 -0.29 -28.99
N TRP A 6 14.51 -0.94 -28.43
CA TRP A 6 14.35 -1.72 -27.21
C TRP A 6 13.94 -0.71 -26.14
N ALA A 7 12.64 -0.44 -26.07
CA ALA A 7 12.05 0.33 -24.99
C ALA A 7 12.40 -0.47 -23.74
N TYR A 8 13.40 0.01 -23.02
CA TYR A 8 13.69 -0.49 -21.69
C TYR A 8 12.46 -0.09 -20.88
N PHE A 9 11.49 -1.00 -20.83
CA PHE A 9 10.22 -0.81 -20.15
C PHE A 9 10.53 -0.75 -18.66
N TYR A 10 10.80 0.48 -18.21
CA TYR A 10 11.21 0.76 -16.85
C TYR A 10 9.98 0.92 -15.98
N CYS A 11 9.87 0.04 -14.99
CA CYS A 11 8.90 0.20 -13.92
C CYS A 11 9.47 1.14 -12.85
N PRO A 12 8.72 2.17 -12.43
CA PRO A 12 9.19 3.10 -11.41
C PRO A 12 9.38 2.41 -10.05
N ALA A 13 10.15 3.04 -9.16
CA ALA A 13 10.30 2.67 -7.75
C ALA A 13 10.76 1.22 -7.47
N GLY A 14 11.56 0.64 -8.38
CA GLY A 14 12.09 -0.72 -8.20
C GLY A 14 11.06 -1.83 -8.45
N GLY A 15 9.97 -1.52 -9.15
CA GLY A 15 9.11 -2.53 -9.76
C GLY A 15 9.84 -3.27 -10.90
N HIS A 16 9.25 -4.37 -11.36
CA HIS A 16 9.73 -5.07 -12.55
C HIS A 16 8.58 -5.38 -13.50
N THR A 17 8.92 -5.50 -14.78
CA THR A 17 7.98 -5.77 -15.86
C THR A 17 7.69 -7.26 -15.93
N VAL A 18 6.41 -7.63 -16.00
CA VAL A 18 5.98 -9.04 -16.17
C VAL A 18 5.44 -9.33 -17.57
N ALA A 19 4.97 -8.31 -18.29
CA ALA A 19 4.49 -8.39 -19.67
C ALA A 19 4.54 -7.01 -20.35
N VAL A 20 4.45 -6.98 -21.68
CA VAL A 20 4.43 -5.75 -22.50
C VAL A 20 3.26 -5.79 -23.49
N GLY A 21 2.88 -4.62 -24.02
CA GLY A 21 1.76 -4.44 -24.94
C GLY A 21 0.41 -4.20 -24.25
N CYS A 22 0.40 -3.77 -22.98
CA CYS A 22 -0.84 -3.44 -22.30
C CYS A 22 -1.36 -2.05 -22.70
N ALA A 23 -2.66 -1.96 -22.97
CA ALA A 23 -3.42 -0.73 -22.99
C ALA A 23 -4.03 -0.42 -21.61
N ASN A 24 -4.28 -1.45 -20.78
CA ASN A 24 -4.80 -1.31 -19.41
C ASN A 24 -4.32 -2.43 -18.48
N ALA A 25 -4.52 -2.25 -17.17
CA ALA A 25 -4.02 -3.19 -16.15
C ALA A 25 -4.73 -4.57 -16.16
N GLN A 26 -5.96 -4.68 -16.68
CA GLN A 26 -6.69 -5.95 -16.72
C GLN A 26 -6.05 -6.95 -17.70
N GLN A 27 -5.37 -6.45 -18.73
CA GLN A 27 -4.61 -7.28 -19.68
C GLN A 27 -3.38 -7.94 -19.04
N CYS A 28 -2.98 -7.50 -17.85
CA CYS A 28 -1.84 -8.03 -17.12
C CYS A 28 -2.20 -9.23 -16.21
N SER A 29 -3.50 -9.44 -15.92
CA SER A 29 -3.99 -10.50 -15.02
C SER A 29 -3.57 -11.93 -15.40
N PRO A 30 -3.40 -12.31 -16.68
CA PRO A 30 -2.91 -13.64 -17.04
C PRO A 30 -1.44 -13.88 -16.68
N TYR A 31 -0.66 -12.81 -16.49
CA TYR A 31 0.80 -12.88 -16.33
C TYR A 31 1.24 -12.77 -14.87
N THR A 32 0.34 -12.37 -13.96
CA THR A 32 0.63 -12.29 -12.53
C THR A 32 -0.65 -12.21 -11.70
N ALA A 33 -0.58 -12.76 -10.49
CA ALA A 33 -1.60 -12.58 -9.46
C ALA A 33 -1.37 -11.33 -8.58
N SER A 34 -0.21 -10.68 -8.73
CA SER A 34 0.14 -9.49 -7.96
C SER A 34 -0.52 -8.22 -8.51
N PRO A 35 -0.72 -7.17 -7.70
CA PRO A 35 -1.19 -5.88 -8.17
C PRO A 35 -0.28 -5.29 -9.26
N VAL A 36 -0.88 -4.78 -10.31
CA VAL A 36 -0.19 -4.28 -11.51
C VAL A 36 -0.75 -2.96 -11.97
N ALA A 37 0.13 -2.17 -12.59
CA ALA A 37 -0.24 -1.00 -13.37
C ALA A 37 0.24 -1.19 -14.80
N CYS A 38 -0.54 -0.69 -15.75
CA CYS A 38 -0.10 -0.56 -17.13
C CYS A 38 0.58 0.80 -17.31
N ILE A 39 1.91 0.79 -17.46
CA ILE A 39 2.75 1.99 -17.54
C ILE A 39 3.57 1.91 -18.82
N ASN A 40 3.46 2.92 -19.69
CA ASN A 40 4.20 2.98 -20.95
C ASN A 40 4.13 1.67 -21.76
N ASN A 41 2.92 1.09 -21.87
CA ASN A 41 2.69 -0.16 -22.59
C ASN A 41 3.33 -1.40 -21.92
N ALA A 42 3.68 -1.33 -20.64
CA ALA A 42 4.23 -2.44 -19.87
C ALA A 42 3.44 -2.73 -18.59
N CYS A 43 3.23 -4.01 -18.31
CA CYS A 43 2.65 -4.51 -17.08
C CYS A 43 3.72 -4.48 -15.99
N CYS A 44 3.67 -3.46 -15.14
CA CYS A 44 4.57 -3.30 -14.03
C CYS A 44 3.95 -3.86 -12.76
N ILE A 45 4.68 -4.73 -12.06
CA ILE A 45 4.34 -5.07 -10.68
C ILE A 45 4.45 -3.79 -9.87
N ALA A 46 3.32 -3.33 -9.36
CA ALA A 46 3.34 -2.35 -8.30
C ALA A 46 3.94 -3.08 -7.10
N LYS A 47 5.19 -2.79 -6.74
CA LYS A 47 5.76 -3.22 -5.46
C LYS A 47 4.99 -2.47 -4.38
N SER A 48 3.78 -2.94 -4.09
CA SER A 48 2.80 -2.29 -3.24
C SER A 48 2.90 -0.76 -3.32
N LEU A 49 2.60 -0.18 -4.49
CA LEU A 49 1.98 1.15 -4.43
C LEU A 49 0.67 0.86 -3.71
N PRO A 50 0.48 1.30 -2.46
CA PRO A 50 -0.70 0.94 -1.72
C PRO A 50 -1.88 1.40 -2.58
N THR A 51 -2.66 0.44 -3.07
CA THR A 51 -3.88 0.68 -3.84
C THR A 51 -5.01 1.08 -2.87
N GLN A 52 -4.63 1.77 -1.80
CA GLN A 52 -5.50 2.50 -0.90
C GLN A 52 -5.19 3.97 -1.17
N PRO A 53 -6.20 4.84 -1.17
CA PRO A 53 -6.00 6.28 -1.35
C PRO A 53 -4.87 6.72 -0.44
N LEU A 54 -4.06 7.72 -0.84
CA LEU A 54 -2.94 8.29 -0.09
C LEU A 54 -3.31 8.62 1.38
N ILE A 55 -3.51 7.62 2.24
CA ILE A 55 -3.19 7.73 3.63
C ILE A 55 -1.68 7.68 3.54
N GLN A 56 -1.04 8.84 3.72
CA GLN A 56 0.33 8.86 4.19
C GLN A 56 0.44 7.70 5.19
N GLN A 57 1.27 6.70 4.90
CA GLN A 57 1.62 5.68 5.90
C GLN A 57 2.50 6.38 6.93
N THR A 58 1.93 7.40 7.58
CA THR A 58 2.45 7.99 8.79
C THR A 58 2.41 6.84 9.77
N PRO A 59 3.56 6.36 10.24
CA PRO A 59 3.58 5.31 11.24
C PRO A 59 2.65 5.75 12.38
N LEU A 60 1.74 4.86 12.78
CA LEU A 60 0.84 5.09 13.90
C LEU A 60 1.68 4.99 15.17
N ILE A 61 2.34 6.08 15.53
CA ILE A 61 3.26 6.15 16.67
C ILE A 61 2.46 6.50 17.92
N CYS A 62 2.53 5.62 18.89
CA CYS A 62 1.96 5.82 20.20
C CYS A 62 3.05 6.29 21.17
N TYR A 63 2.90 7.50 21.72
CA TYR A 63 3.93 8.09 22.60
C TYR A 63 4.06 7.37 23.95
N ASN A 64 3.08 6.52 24.32
CA ASN A 64 3.17 5.63 25.48
C ASN A 64 3.99 4.36 25.20
N GLY A 65 4.60 4.24 24.02
CA GLY A 65 5.39 3.06 23.62
C GLY A 65 4.55 1.85 23.19
N GLY A 66 3.21 1.96 23.23
CA GLY A 66 2.31 0.89 22.80
C GLY A 66 2.23 0.71 21.28
N VAL A 67 1.43 -0.27 20.85
CA VAL A 67 1.21 -0.59 19.44
C VAL A 67 0.08 0.29 18.88
N GLY A 68 0.34 1.00 17.78
CA GLY A 68 -0.67 1.75 17.06
C GLY A 68 -1.52 0.86 16.15
N LEU A 69 -2.84 0.90 16.32
CA LEU A 69 -3.79 0.03 15.62
C LEU A 69 -4.42 0.73 14.41
N ILE A 70 -5.06 1.89 14.66
CA ILE A 70 -5.78 2.68 13.65
C ILE A 70 -5.86 4.15 14.09
N ALA A 71 -5.96 5.08 13.13
CA ALA A 71 -6.24 6.49 13.37
C ALA A 71 -7.74 6.82 13.21
N GLY A 72 -8.20 7.89 13.84
CA GLY A 72 -9.59 8.39 13.79
C GLY A 72 -10.42 8.14 15.05
N CYS A 73 -9.80 7.81 16.18
CA CYS A 73 -10.53 7.72 17.45
C CYS A 73 -10.73 9.10 18.09
N THR A 74 -11.78 9.23 18.88
CA THR A 74 -12.01 10.34 19.82
C THR A 74 -12.04 9.82 21.26
N THR A 75 -12.38 8.55 21.44
CA THR A 75 -12.45 7.85 22.73
C THR A 75 -11.86 6.44 22.60
N SER A 76 -11.39 5.87 23.70
CA SER A 76 -10.79 4.52 23.72
C SER A 76 -11.78 3.40 23.36
N HIS A 77 -13.09 3.59 23.59
CA HIS A 77 -14.12 2.60 23.26
C HIS A 77 -14.18 2.29 21.75
N GLN A 78 -13.83 3.25 20.90
CA GLN A 78 -13.77 3.06 19.45
C GLN A 78 -12.64 2.11 19.02
N CYS A 79 -11.70 1.79 19.92
CA CYS A 79 -10.56 0.92 19.66
C CYS A 79 -10.85 -0.56 19.98
N LEU A 80 -11.90 -0.85 20.76
CA LEU A 80 -12.27 -2.20 21.19
C LEU A 80 -12.52 -3.22 20.06
N PRO A 81 -13.04 -2.83 18.88
CA PRO A 81 -13.18 -3.78 17.77
C PRO A 81 -11.84 -4.26 17.18
N PHE A 82 -10.74 -3.58 17.47
CA PHE A 82 -9.44 -3.81 16.83
C PHE A 82 -8.47 -4.59 17.72
N THR A 83 -8.77 -4.78 19.00
CA THR A 83 -7.94 -5.57 19.93
C THR A 83 -8.72 -5.97 21.18
N THR A 84 -8.26 -7.03 21.83
CA THR A 84 -8.70 -7.43 23.18
C THR A 84 -7.79 -6.88 24.28
N GLU A 85 -6.67 -6.25 23.93
CA GLU A 85 -5.75 -5.63 24.88
C GLU A 85 -6.30 -4.31 25.44
N PRO A 86 -5.82 -3.87 26.63
CA PRO A 86 -6.13 -2.52 27.12
C PRO A 86 -5.71 -1.45 26.11
N VAL A 87 -6.59 -0.46 25.87
CA VAL A 87 -6.40 0.57 24.85
C VAL A 87 -6.65 1.98 25.35
N ALA A 88 -5.94 2.92 24.74
CA ALA A 88 -6.14 4.36 24.88
C ALA A 88 -6.27 5.02 23.49
N CYS A 89 -7.03 6.12 23.43
CA CYS A 89 -7.06 6.97 22.24
C CYS A 89 -6.09 8.14 22.45
N LEU A 90 -4.95 8.11 21.75
CA LEU A 90 -3.85 9.07 21.91
C LEU A 90 -3.66 9.86 20.61
N ASN A 91 -3.88 11.19 20.65
CA ASN A 91 -3.80 12.06 19.47
C ASN A 91 -4.62 11.55 18.26
N GLY A 92 -5.78 10.96 18.54
CA GLY A 92 -6.64 10.37 17.51
C GLY A 92 -6.18 9.00 17.01
N ILE A 93 -5.20 8.36 17.65
CA ILE A 93 -4.71 7.02 17.32
C ILE A 93 -5.11 6.04 18.43
N CYS A 94 -5.67 4.91 18.04
CA CYS A 94 -5.89 3.77 18.94
C CYS A 94 -4.55 3.12 19.26
N CYS A 95 -4.16 3.17 20.53
CA CYS A 95 -2.89 2.67 21.04
C CYS A 95 -3.13 1.61 22.12
N THR A 96 -2.39 0.51 22.08
CA THR A 96 -2.38 -0.44 23.21
C THR A 96 -1.69 0.20 24.42
N VAL A 97 -2.11 -0.17 25.62
CA VAL A 97 -1.49 0.27 26.87
C VAL A 97 -0.58 -0.83 27.37
N ILE A 98 0.70 -0.52 27.53
CA ILE A 98 1.65 -1.40 28.21
C ILE A 98 1.40 -1.22 29.71
N VAL A 99 0.97 -2.28 30.37
CA VAL A 99 0.78 -2.37 31.82
C VAL A 99 1.95 -3.07 32.48
#